data_AF-K4ID20-F1
#
_entry.id   AF-K4ID20-F1
#
_cell.length_a   1.000
_cell.length_b   1.000
_cell.length_c   1.000
_cell.angle_alpha   90.00
_cell.angle_beta   90.00
_cell.angle_gamma   90.00
#
_symmetry.space_group_name_H-M   'P 1'
#
loop_
_entity.id
_entity.type
_entity.pdbx_description
1 polymer ?
#
loop_
_entity_poly.entity_id
_entity_poly.type
_entity_poly.pdbx_seq_one_letter_code
_entity_poly.pdbx_strand_id
1 'polypeptide(L)'
;MLQLILKDFRANWLYQLVSLAILFCISLLFIYHMIEENGSADPELVIYFVVVLLSSSAVSLVFMMIDEMYKMNEFCISLPVTRNQIVVAKYTSSIVQLALALVLHFLGVQVVVYFHGGLGNPELEIINNPIIWISAFMILLLFKSYSYPIYFKFGLMKGVAIHSVLQFILFVIFVVLMANYNHSWNGYPEGISWILNQNKWALLIVVTAFTILMMKGSTVLSTKIFKKKDI
;
A
#
# COMPACT_ATOMS: atom_id res chain seq x y z
N MET A 1 1.95 24.24 2.10
CA MET A 1 1.66 22.81 1.86
C MET A 1 2.87 21.92 2.15
N LEU A 2 4.02 22.15 1.52
CA LEU A 2 5.25 21.39 1.78
C LEU A 2 5.65 21.36 3.27
N GLN A 3 5.50 22.49 3.98
CA GLN A 3 5.78 22.57 5.41
C GLN A 3 4.90 21.66 6.27
N LEU A 4 3.63 21.41 5.87
CA LEU A 4 2.75 20.46 6.59
C LEU A 4 3.24 19.03 6.43
N ILE A 5 3.67 18.67 5.21
CA ILE A 5 4.23 17.35 4.90
C ILE A 5 5.57 17.17 5.61
N LEU A 6 6.46 18.16 5.59
CA LEU A 6 7.74 18.08 6.30
C LEU A 6 7.55 17.97 7.82
N LYS A 7 6.54 18.64 8.37
CA LYS A 7 6.18 18.53 9.79
C LYS A 7 5.78 17.10 10.13
N ASP A 8 4.97 16.45 9.29
CA ASP A 8 4.55 15.05 9.44
C ASP A 8 5.76 14.11 9.56
N PHE A 9 6.76 14.24 8.69
CA PHE A 9 7.97 13.41 8.73
C PHE A 9 8.91 13.75 9.90
N ARG A 10 9.04 15.03 10.27
CA ARG A 10 9.94 15.44 11.36
C ARG A 10 9.38 15.10 12.73
N ALA A 11 8.08 15.30 12.94
CA ALA A 11 7.41 15.01 14.20
C ALA A 11 7.44 13.51 14.52
N ASN A 12 7.27 12.67 13.50
CA ASN A 12 7.15 11.23 13.66
C ASN A 12 8.41 10.47 13.19
N TRP A 13 9.56 11.15 13.11
CA TRP A 13 10.81 10.59 12.54
C TRP A 13 11.23 9.27 13.18
N LEU A 14 11.13 9.12 14.50
CA LEU A 14 11.54 7.89 15.19
C LEU A 14 10.61 6.72 14.82
N TYR A 15 9.29 6.93 14.84
CA TYR A 15 8.32 5.93 14.41
C TYR A 15 8.48 5.57 12.94
N GLN A 16 8.82 6.56 12.11
CA GLN A 16 9.14 6.35 10.71
C GLN A 16 10.35 5.44 10.56
N LEU A 17 11.46 5.76 11.21
CA LEU A 17 12.69 4.99 11.12
C LEU A 17 12.49 3.56 11.61
N VAL A 18 11.82 3.37 12.74
CA VAL A 18 11.56 2.03 13.31
C VAL A 18 10.65 1.21 12.38
N SER A 19 9.56 1.78 11.89
CA SER A 19 8.66 1.06 10.97
C SER A 19 9.34 0.68 9.66
N LEU A 20 10.11 1.61 9.09
CA LEU A 20 10.92 1.39 7.89
C LEU A 20 12.00 0.30 8.11
N ALA A 21 12.69 0.30 9.25
CA ALA A 21 13.66 -0.74 9.59
C ALA A 21 12.99 -2.11 9.73
N ILE A 22 11.80 -2.18 10.33
CA ILE A 22 11.02 -3.42 10.43
C ILE A 22 10.65 -3.94 9.03
N LEU A 23 10.16 -3.07 8.13
CA LEU A 23 9.82 -3.47 6.76
C LEU A 23 11.03 -4.04 6.00
N PHE A 24 12.18 -3.36 6.14
CA PHE A 24 13.43 -3.83 5.54
C PHE A 24 13.84 -5.20 6.08
N CYS A 25 13.81 -5.40 7.40
CA CYS A 25 14.11 -6.68 8.02
C CYS A 25 13.14 -7.79 7.59
N ILE A 26 11.83 -7.51 7.50
CA ILE A 26 10.82 -8.47 7.04
C ILE A 26 11.14 -8.93 5.62
N SER A 27 11.42 -8.00 4.70
CA SER A 27 11.79 -8.35 3.32
C SER A 27 13.08 -9.15 3.24
N LEU A 28 14.10 -8.73 3.98
CA LEU A 28 15.39 -9.40 3.97
C LEU A 28 15.25 -10.83 4.48
N LEU A 29 14.62 -11.03 5.63
CA LEU A 29 14.47 -12.36 6.26
C LEU A 29 13.61 -13.29 5.41
N PHE A 30 12.52 -12.78 4.82
CA PHE A 30 11.63 -13.58 3.98
C PHE A 30 12.37 -14.11 2.74
N ILE A 31 13.04 -13.21 2.00
CA ILE A 31 13.74 -13.59 0.77
C ILE A 31 14.95 -14.48 1.07
N TYR A 32 15.62 -14.24 2.21
CA TYR A 32 16.70 -15.10 2.67
C TYR A 32 16.23 -16.54 2.91
N HIS A 33 15.12 -16.73 3.65
CA HIS A 33 14.56 -18.08 3.88
C HIS A 33 14.10 -18.74 2.58
N MET A 34 13.42 -17.99 1.71
CA MET A 34 12.95 -18.51 0.41
C MET A 34 14.10 -19.08 -0.44
N ILE A 35 15.27 -18.42 -0.43
CA ILE A 35 16.45 -18.88 -1.17
C ILE A 35 17.12 -20.08 -0.47
N GLU A 36 17.24 -20.06 0.85
CA GLU A 36 17.92 -21.13 1.61
C GLU A 36 17.17 -22.47 1.54
N GLU A 37 15.84 -22.45 1.55
CA GLU A 37 15.02 -23.67 1.51
C GLU A 37 14.89 -24.29 0.11
N ASN A 38 15.58 -23.75 -0.92
CA ASN A 38 15.32 -24.06 -2.33
C ASN A 38 13.81 -23.98 -2.64
N GLY A 39 13.13 -22.98 -2.06
CA GLY A 39 11.70 -22.81 -2.18
C GLY A 39 11.29 -22.76 -3.64
N SER A 40 10.15 -23.36 -3.97
CA SER A 40 9.57 -23.24 -5.30
C SER A 40 8.78 -21.94 -5.42
N ALA A 41 8.90 -21.28 -6.58
CA ALA A 41 8.26 -20.00 -6.94
C ALA A 41 6.77 -19.85 -6.60
N ASP A 42 6.02 -20.95 -6.49
CA ASP A 42 4.61 -20.97 -6.11
C ASP A 42 4.39 -22.01 -5.00
N PRO A 43 3.80 -21.65 -3.83
CA PRO A 43 2.98 -20.47 -3.52
C PRO A 43 3.64 -19.36 -2.66
N GLU A 44 4.93 -19.45 -2.32
CA GLU A 44 5.59 -18.57 -1.35
C GLU A 44 5.74 -17.11 -1.82
N LEU A 45 6.01 -16.90 -3.11
CA LEU A 45 6.18 -15.58 -3.69
C LEU A 45 4.86 -14.77 -3.68
N VAL A 46 3.72 -15.45 -3.83
CA VAL A 46 2.40 -14.83 -3.70
C VAL A 46 2.17 -14.37 -2.26
N ILE A 47 2.53 -15.20 -1.28
CA ILE A 47 2.44 -14.85 0.15
C ILE A 47 3.33 -13.64 0.45
N TYR A 48 4.54 -13.58 -0.12
CA TYR A 48 5.42 -12.42 0.02
C TYR A 48 4.77 -11.11 -0.42
N PHE A 49 4.19 -11.08 -1.63
CA PHE A 49 3.54 -9.86 -2.12
C PHE A 49 2.32 -9.45 -1.27
N VAL A 50 1.57 -10.42 -0.74
CA VAL A 50 0.49 -10.13 0.23
C VAL A 50 1.07 -9.49 1.49
N VAL A 51 2.16 -10.02 2.03
CA VAL A 51 2.85 -9.45 3.21
C VAL A 51 3.36 -8.04 2.91
N VAL A 52 3.95 -7.79 1.74
CA VAL A 52 4.40 -6.44 1.31
C VAL A 52 3.22 -5.46 1.27
N LEU A 53 2.08 -5.85 0.69
CA LEU A 53 0.89 -5.01 0.62
C LEU A 53 0.32 -4.70 2.01
N LEU A 54 0.17 -5.72 2.86
CA LEU A 54 -0.37 -5.58 4.22
C LEU A 54 0.55 -4.70 5.07
N SER A 55 1.84 -5.01 5.12
CA SER A 55 2.82 -4.29 5.93
C SER A 55 2.99 -2.83 5.49
N SER A 56 3.06 -2.55 4.18
CA SER A 56 3.08 -1.18 3.63
C SER A 56 1.81 -0.41 4.00
N SER A 57 0.64 -1.05 3.94
CA SER A 57 -0.63 -0.44 4.32
C SER A 57 -0.68 -0.12 5.83
N ALA A 58 -0.15 -1.02 6.66
CA ALA A 58 -0.08 -0.89 8.11
C ALA A 58 0.82 0.27 8.55
N VAL A 59 2.00 0.42 7.95
CA VAL A 59 2.90 1.56 8.24
C VAL A 59 2.23 2.90 7.95
N SER A 60 1.48 2.98 6.85
CA SER A 60 0.70 4.17 6.55
C SER A 60 -0.48 4.40 7.51
N LEU A 61 -1.08 3.34 8.08
CA LEU A 61 -2.13 3.45 9.10
C LEU A 61 -1.58 3.93 10.44
N VAL A 62 -0.44 3.39 10.89
CA VAL A 62 0.24 3.84 12.12
C VAL A 62 0.52 5.34 12.05
N PHE A 63 0.94 5.84 10.89
CA PHE A 63 1.15 7.26 10.68
C PHE A 63 -0.12 8.09 10.95
N MET A 64 -1.26 7.65 10.43
CA MET A 64 -2.55 8.31 10.68
C MET A 64 -3.02 8.19 12.14
N MET A 65 -2.71 7.07 12.82
CA MET A 65 -3.00 6.87 14.23
C MET A 65 -2.26 7.86 15.12
N ILE A 66 -0.97 8.07 14.85
CA ILE A 66 -0.17 9.03 15.60
C ILE A 66 -0.74 10.45 15.45
N ASP A 67 -1.12 10.83 14.22
CA ASP A 67 -1.75 12.12 13.94
C ASP A 67 -3.05 12.36 14.74
N GLU A 68 -3.88 11.32 14.87
CA GLU A 68 -5.14 11.43 15.63
C GLU A 68 -4.87 11.44 17.14
N MET A 69 -3.93 10.64 17.64
CA MET A 69 -3.53 10.63 19.06
C MET A 69 -3.09 12.02 19.53
N TYR A 70 -2.35 12.75 18.69
CA TYR A 70 -1.92 14.11 18.98
C TYR A 70 -2.92 15.19 18.56
N LYS A 71 -4.14 14.82 18.16
CA LYS A 71 -5.19 15.73 17.70
C LYS A 71 -4.70 16.73 16.65
N MET A 72 -3.84 16.26 15.75
CA MET A 72 -3.13 17.11 14.78
C MET A 72 -4.08 17.87 13.85
N ASN A 73 -5.30 17.37 13.64
CA ASN A 73 -6.33 18.07 12.89
C ASN A 73 -6.78 19.37 13.59
N GLU A 74 -7.02 19.33 14.90
CA GLU A 74 -7.42 20.50 15.71
C GLU A 74 -6.31 21.54 15.72
N PHE A 75 -5.06 21.08 15.91
CA PHE A 75 -3.88 21.96 15.82
C PHE A 75 -3.72 22.59 14.44
N CYS A 76 -3.89 21.83 13.35
CA CYS A 76 -3.78 22.40 12.00
C CYS A 76 -4.89 23.43 11.71
N ILE A 77 -6.08 23.30 12.32
CA ILE A 77 -7.18 24.24 12.11
C ILE A 77 -6.91 25.60 12.77
N SER A 78 -6.12 25.66 13.84
CA SER A 78 -5.74 26.93 14.48
C SER A 78 -4.67 27.70 13.70
N LEU A 79 -4.02 27.06 12.73
CA LEU A 79 -3.05 27.69 11.84
C LEU A 79 -3.75 28.35 10.64
N PRO A 80 -3.12 29.34 9.97
CA PRO A 80 -3.66 30.01 8.78
C PRO A 80 -3.58 29.10 7.52
N VAL A 81 -4.16 27.91 7.60
CA VAL A 81 -4.19 26.91 6.52
C VAL A 81 -5.63 26.52 6.20
N THR A 82 -5.91 26.30 4.92
CA THR A 82 -7.25 25.92 4.49
C THR A 82 -7.51 24.44 4.72
N ARG A 83 -8.77 24.07 4.98
CA ARG A 83 -9.21 22.68 5.10
C ARG A 83 -8.82 21.81 3.89
N ASN A 84 -8.81 22.38 2.68
CA ASN A 84 -8.32 21.69 1.48
C ASN A 84 -6.83 21.35 1.57
N GLN A 85 -6.00 22.28 2.03
CA GLN A 85 -4.57 22.07 2.17
C GLN A 85 -4.26 20.97 3.21
N ILE A 86 -5.05 20.88 4.29
CA ILE A 86 -4.92 19.81 5.29
C ILE A 86 -5.19 18.44 4.65
N VAL A 87 -6.30 18.31 3.92
CA VAL A 87 -6.66 17.03 3.26
C VAL A 87 -5.59 16.64 2.24
N VAL A 88 -5.21 17.56 1.34
CA VAL A 88 -4.19 17.28 0.31
C VAL A 88 -2.83 16.93 0.94
N ALA A 89 -2.44 17.60 2.03
CA ALA A 89 -1.23 17.26 2.76
C ALA A 89 -1.27 15.82 3.27
N LYS A 90 -2.38 15.39 3.90
CA LYS A 90 -2.53 14.01 4.40
C LYS A 90 -2.45 12.94 3.30
N TYR A 91 -3.14 13.16 2.18
CA TYR A 91 -3.02 12.27 1.02
C TYR A 91 -1.56 12.20 0.55
N THR A 92 -0.91 13.36 0.40
CA THR A 92 0.47 13.43 -0.09
C THR A 92 1.45 12.74 0.85
N SER A 93 1.38 13.02 2.16
CA SER A 93 2.21 12.38 3.19
C SER A 93 2.06 10.85 3.13
N SER A 94 0.84 10.34 2.97
CA SER A 94 0.60 8.91 2.86
C SER A 94 1.04 8.28 1.55
N ILE A 95 0.99 9.00 0.43
CA ILE A 95 1.53 8.52 -0.85
C ILE A 95 3.05 8.38 -0.73
N VAL A 96 3.71 9.40 -0.17
CA VAL A 96 5.17 9.36 0.08
C VAL A 96 5.52 8.22 1.02
N GLN A 97 4.73 8.01 2.08
CA GLN A 97 4.91 6.90 3.01
C GLN A 97 4.87 5.52 2.32
N LEU A 98 3.88 5.30 1.45
CA LEU A 98 3.73 4.04 0.72
C LEU A 98 4.86 3.84 -0.28
N ALA A 99 5.28 4.90 -0.96
CA ALA A 99 6.42 4.85 -1.86
C ALA A 99 7.70 4.48 -1.10
N LEU A 100 7.97 5.11 0.05
CA LEU A 100 9.11 4.78 0.91
C LEU A 100 9.07 3.34 1.40
N ALA A 101 7.90 2.85 1.83
CA ALA A 101 7.73 1.47 2.27
C ALA A 101 8.07 0.45 1.16
N LEU A 102 7.54 0.66 -0.06
CA LEU A 102 7.84 -0.21 -1.19
C LEU A 102 9.31 -0.14 -1.62
N VAL A 103 9.90 1.06 -1.64
CA VAL A 103 11.33 1.22 -1.94
C VAL A 103 12.18 0.43 -0.94
N LEU A 104 11.83 0.43 0.35
CA LEU A 104 12.57 -0.37 1.33
C LEU A 104 12.39 -1.87 1.17
N HIS A 105 11.18 -2.33 0.87
CA HIS A 105 10.97 -3.74 0.54
C HIS A 105 11.81 -4.14 -0.69
N PHE A 106 11.84 -3.30 -1.72
CA PHE A 106 12.66 -3.51 -2.91
C PHE A 106 14.15 -3.53 -2.58
N LEU A 107 14.65 -2.59 -1.79
CA LEU A 107 16.05 -2.57 -1.34
C LEU A 107 16.40 -3.81 -0.51
N GLY A 108 15.50 -4.27 0.36
CA GLY A 108 15.67 -5.51 1.12
C GLY A 108 15.88 -6.72 0.21
N VAL A 109 15.07 -6.82 -0.86
CA VAL A 109 15.26 -7.85 -1.90
C VAL A 109 16.62 -7.70 -2.58
N GLN A 110 17.00 -6.50 -3.00
CA GLN A 110 18.27 -6.27 -3.72
C GLN A 110 19.49 -6.69 -2.89
N VAL A 111 19.47 -6.44 -1.58
CA VAL A 111 20.55 -6.85 -0.67
C VAL A 111 20.73 -8.37 -0.69
N VAL A 112 19.65 -9.14 -0.57
CA VAL A 112 19.74 -10.60 -0.59
C VAL A 112 20.20 -11.13 -1.95
N VAL A 113 19.66 -10.55 -3.05
CA VAL A 113 20.06 -10.88 -4.43
C VAL A 113 21.56 -10.66 -4.64
N TYR A 114 22.11 -9.57 -4.11
CA TYR A 114 23.53 -9.24 -4.21
C TYR A 114 24.42 -10.28 -3.49
N PHE A 115 24.02 -10.72 -2.30
CA PHE A 115 24.82 -11.67 -1.50
C PHE A 115 24.71 -13.13 -1.97
N HIS A 116 23.58 -13.53 -2.57
CA HIS A 116 23.34 -14.93 -3.00
C HIS A 116 23.58 -15.15 -4.51
N GLY A 117 24.33 -14.26 -5.17
CA GLY A 117 24.89 -14.54 -6.50
C GLY A 117 24.01 -14.22 -7.70
N GLY A 118 23.05 -13.28 -7.61
CA GLY A 118 22.47 -12.50 -8.72
C GLY A 118 22.01 -13.20 -10.02
N LEU A 119 20.73 -12.97 -10.41
CA LEU A 119 20.10 -13.24 -11.73
C LEU A 119 20.06 -14.69 -12.25
N GLY A 120 20.70 -15.66 -11.59
CA GLY A 120 20.61 -17.08 -11.99
C GLY A 120 19.34 -17.81 -11.52
N ASN A 121 18.64 -17.28 -10.52
CA ASN A 121 17.42 -17.88 -9.97
C ASN A 121 16.17 -17.25 -10.63
N PRO A 122 15.33 -18.05 -11.34
CA PRO A 122 14.13 -17.54 -12.02
C PRO A 122 13.12 -16.85 -11.09
N GLU A 123 13.11 -17.18 -9.80
CA GLU A 123 12.23 -16.56 -8.80
C GLU A 123 12.63 -15.12 -8.50
N LEU A 124 13.94 -14.86 -8.44
CA LEU A 124 14.47 -13.51 -8.23
C LEU A 124 14.23 -12.64 -9.47
N GLU A 125 14.13 -13.22 -10.67
CA GLU A 125 13.78 -12.48 -11.88
C GLU A 125 12.35 -11.94 -11.84
N ILE A 126 11.41 -12.72 -11.28
CA ILE A 126 10.02 -12.27 -11.07
C ILE A 126 9.99 -11.12 -10.06
N ILE A 127 10.61 -11.27 -8.89
CA ILE A 127 10.59 -10.25 -7.83
C ILE A 127 11.33 -8.97 -8.27
N ASN A 128 12.38 -9.10 -9.08
CA ASN A 128 13.11 -7.94 -9.61
C ASN A 128 12.37 -7.19 -10.72
N ASN A 129 11.24 -7.70 -11.20
CA ASN A 129 10.48 -7.06 -12.26
C ASN A 129 9.84 -5.74 -11.79
N PRO A 130 10.22 -4.57 -12.35
CA PRO A 130 9.68 -3.27 -11.94
C PRO A 130 8.16 -3.14 -12.10
N ILE A 131 7.57 -3.89 -13.04
CA ILE A 131 6.12 -3.86 -13.30
C ILE A 131 5.34 -4.32 -12.07
N ILE A 132 5.86 -5.29 -11.32
CA ILE A 132 5.18 -5.83 -10.12
C ILE A 132 5.21 -4.81 -8.98
N TRP A 133 6.31 -4.08 -8.82
CA TRP A 133 6.40 -3.02 -7.80
C TRP A 133 5.49 -1.83 -8.13
N ILE A 134 5.41 -1.46 -9.41
CA ILE A 134 4.49 -0.41 -9.86
C ILE A 134 3.04 -0.87 -9.67
N SER A 135 2.69 -2.11 -10.00
CA SER A 135 1.33 -2.62 -9.81
C SER A 135 0.97 -2.70 -8.32
N ALA A 136 1.88 -3.14 -7.46
CA ALA A 136 1.70 -3.12 -6.01
C ALA A 136 1.46 -1.70 -5.48
N PHE A 137 2.21 -0.71 -5.97
CA PHE A 137 1.98 0.69 -5.64
C PHE A 137 0.59 1.16 -6.06
N MET A 138 0.14 0.84 -7.28
CA MET A 138 -1.21 1.21 -7.74
C MET A 138 -2.30 0.58 -6.88
N ILE A 139 -2.15 -0.70 -6.50
CA ILE A 139 -3.09 -1.39 -5.60
C ILE A 139 -3.16 -0.67 -4.24
N LEU A 140 -2.02 -0.30 -3.66
CA LEU A 140 -1.98 0.45 -2.39
C LEU A 140 -2.65 1.82 -2.51
N LEU A 141 -2.45 2.53 -3.63
CA LEU A 141 -3.13 3.81 -3.89
C LEU A 141 -4.65 3.65 -4.02
N LEU A 142 -5.13 2.60 -4.69
CA LEU A 142 -6.57 2.30 -4.75
C LEU A 142 -7.15 2.05 -3.37
N PHE A 143 -6.45 1.28 -2.51
CA PHE A 143 -6.86 1.09 -1.13
C PHE A 143 -6.94 2.41 -0.35
N LYS A 144 -5.97 3.32 -0.53
CA LYS A 144 -6.03 4.63 0.12
C LYS A 144 -7.15 5.52 -0.42
N SER A 145 -7.36 5.51 -1.73
CA SER A 145 -8.47 6.21 -2.38
C SER A 145 -9.81 5.82 -1.76
N TYR A 146 -10.04 4.53 -1.51
CA TYR A 146 -11.29 4.10 -0.87
C TYR A 146 -11.37 4.51 0.61
N SER A 147 -10.26 4.41 1.34
CA SER A 147 -10.26 4.47 2.82
C SER A 147 -10.27 5.89 3.37
N TYR A 148 -9.60 6.83 2.71
CA TYR A 148 -9.46 8.21 3.19
C TYR A 148 -10.78 8.97 3.36
N PRO A 149 -11.75 8.92 2.42
CA PRO A 149 -13.05 9.53 2.62
C PRO A 149 -13.78 9.02 3.86
N ILE A 150 -13.61 7.74 4.18
CA ILE A 150 -14.20 7.10 5.36
C ILE A 150 -13.55 7.65 6.64
N TYR A 151 -12.22 7.79 6.67
CA TYR A 151 -11.49 8.41 7.79
C TYR A 151 -11.96 9.85 8.06
N PHE A 152 -12.07 10.67 7.02
CA PHE A 152 -12.53 12.05 7.19
C PHE A 152 -14.00 12.12 7.66
N LYS A 153 -14.86 11.22 7.18
CA LYS A 153 -16.29 11.18 7.52
C LYS A 153 -16.54 10.70 8.95
N PHE A 154 -16.02 9.53 9.31
CA PHE A 154 -16.37 8.85 10.57
C PHE A 154 -15.33 9.04 11.69
N GLY A 155 -14.22 9.71 11.40
CA GLY A 155 -13.06 9.78 12.30
C GLY A 155 -12.17 8.54 12.18
N LEU A 156 -10.99 8.60 12.77
CA LEU A 156 -9.99 7.55 12.56
C LEU A 156 -10.43 6.21 13.15
N MET A 157 -10.88 6.15 14.41
CA MET A 157 -11.23 4.88 15.07
C MET A 157 -12.30 4.09 14.31
N LYS A 158 -13.41 4.74 13.93
CA LYS A 158 -14.48 4.10 13.17
C LYS A 158 -14.05 3.77 11.74
N GLY A 159 -13.28 4.65 11.11
CA GLY A 159 -12.79 4.40 9.76
C GLY A 159 -11.77 3.26 9.70
N VAL A 160 -10.90 3.12 10.70
CA VAL A 160 -9.96 1.99 10.82
C VAL A 160 -10.74 0.70 11.01
N ALA A 161 -11.75 0.65 11.89
CA ALA A 161 -12.58 -0.53 12.05
C ALA A 161 -13.25 -0.96 10.73
N ILE A 162 -13.85 -0.02 9.99
CA ILE A 162 -14.46 -0.28 8.68
C ILE A 162 -13.40 -0.77 7.68
N HIS A 163 -12.24 -0.14 7.64
CA HIS A 163 -11.14 -0.50 6.75
C HIS A 163 -10.61 -1.92 7.05
N SER A 164 -10.37 -2.23 8.32
CA SER A 164 -9.88 -3.54 8.76
C SER A 164 -10.86 -4.66 8.45
N VAL A 165 -12.17 -4.44 8.63
CA VAL A 165 -13.20 -5.41 8.24
C VAL A 165 -13.20 -5.64 6.73
N LEU A 166 -13.13 -4.58 5.92
CA LEU A 166 -13.08 -4.70 4.46
C LEU A 166 -11.82 -5.44 3.99
N GLN A 167 -10.66 -5.14 4.58
CA GLN A 167 -9.40 -5.78 4.25
C GLN A 167 -9.39 -7.26 4.67
N PHE A 168 -9.99 -7.58 5.81
CA PHE A 168 -10.17 -8.97 6.25
C PHE A 168 -11.08 -9.75 5.29
N ILE A 169 -12.21 -9.17 4.86
CA ILE A 169 -13.10 -9.80 3.87
C ILE A 169 -12.35 -10.06 2.56
N LEU A 170 -11.59 -9.10 2.05
CA LEU A 170 -10.79 -9.27 0.83
C LEU A 170 -9.71 -10.34 0.99
N PHE A 171 -9.06 -10.42 2.15
CA PHE A 171 -8.08 -11.46 2.44
C PHE A 171 -8.73 -12.85 2.49
N VAL A 172 -9.89 -13.00 3.13
CA VAL A 172 -10.64 -14.27 3.16
C VAL A 172 -11.06 -14.67 1.75
N ILE A 173 -11.59 -13.75 0.94
CA ILE A 173 -11.92 -14.00 -0.46
C ILE A 173 -10.68 -14.48 -1.21
N PHE A 174 -9.54 -13.80 -1.06
CA PHE A 174 -8.29 -14.19 -1.69
C PHE A 174 -7.83 -15.60 -1.29
N VAL A 175 -7.84 -15.93 0.00
CA VAL A 175 -7.48 -17.27 0.48
C VAL A 175 -8.43 -18.33 -0.06
N VAL A 176 -9.74 -18.07 -0.08
CA VAL A 176 -10.73 -18.99 -0.65
C VAL A 176 -10.49 -19.20 -2.16
N LEU A 177 -10.17 -18.14 -2.90
CA LEU A 177 -9.83 -18.23 -4.32
C LEU A 177 -8.58 -19.08 -4.54
N MET A 178 -7.52 -18.87 -3.76
CA MET A 178 -6.27 -19.63 -3.86
C MET A 178 -6.43 -21.08 -3.40
N ALA A 179 -7.21 -21.36 -2.35
CA ALA A 179 -7.48 -22.72 -1.89
C ALA A 179 -8.26 -23.55 -2.92
N ASN A 180 -9.09 -22.90 -3.73
CA ASN A 180 -9.86 -23.54 -4.80
C ASN A 180 -9.15 -23.49 -6.18
N TYR A 181 -7.93 -22.94 -6.24
CA TYR A 181 -7.14 -22.80 -7.48
C TYR A 181 -6.95 -24.13 -8.21
N ASN A 182 -6.74 -25.23 -7.48
CA ASN A 182 -6.54 -26.56 -8.07
C ASN A 182 -7.83 -27.34 -8.37
N HIS A 183 -8.99 -26.93 -7.85
CA HIS A 183 -10.22 -27.74 -7.93
C HIS A 183 -11.35 -27.08 -8.74
N SER A 184 -11.30 -25.76 -9.00
CA SER A 184 -12.42 -25.02 -9.58
C SER A 184 -12.06 -24.05 -10.72
N TRP A 185 -10.84 -24.12 -11.26
CA TRP A 185 -10.38 -23.20 -12.32
C TRP A 185 -10.65 -23.61 -13.76
N ASN A 186 -11.28 -24.77 -14.01
CA ASN A 186 -11.81 -25.10 -15.34
C ASN A 186 -13.02 -24.23 -15.75
N GLY A 187 -13.43 -23.26 -14.92
CA GLY A 187 -14.63 -22.45 -15.13
C GLY A 187 -14.56 -20.99 -14.70
N TYR A 188 -13.38 -20.37 -14.58
CA TYR A 188 -13.34 -18.90 -14.49
C TYR A 188 -13.57 -18.27 -15.87
N PRO A 189 -14.37 -17.18 -15.93
CA PRO A 189 -14.87 -16.61 -17.17
C PRO A 189 -13.72 -16.06 -18.01
N GLU A 190 -13.86 -16.19 -19.33
CA GLU A 190 -12.99 -15.67 -20.39
C GLU A 190 -12.46 -14.25 -20.12
N GLY A 191 -13.15 -13.45 -19.30
CA GLY A 191 -12.69 -12.13 -18.85
C GLY A 191 -11.37 -12.12 -18.08
N ILE A 192 -11.09 -13.07 -17.17
CA ILE A 192 -9.82 -13.06 -16.41
C ILE A 192 -8.65 -13.48 -17.32
N SER A 193 -8.84 -14.54 -18.11
CA SER A 193 -7.84 -14.97 -19.09
C SER A 193 -7.61 -13.91 -20.17
N TRP A 194 -8.66 -13.20 -20.59
CA TRP A 194 -8.55 -12.06 -21.51
C TRP A 194 -7.72 -10.92 -20.93
N ILE A 195 -7.90 -10.58 -19.64
CA ILE A 195 -7.09 -9.55 -18.94
C ILE A 195 -5.63 -9.99 -18.84
N LEU A 196 -5.38 -11.24 -18.46
CA LEU A 196 -4.02 -11.78 -18.28
C LEU A 196 -3.26 -11.90 -19.61
N ASN A 197 -3.97 -12.07 -20.73
CA ASN A 197 -3.39 -12.14 -22.07
C ASN A 197 -3.16 -10.77 -22.75
N GLN A 198 -3.53 -9.66 -22.10
CA GLN A 198 -3.24 -8.32 -22.64
C GLN A 198 -1.76 -7.95 -22.53
N ASN A 199 -1.33 -7.01 -23.37
CA ASN A 199 0.00 -6.42 -23.24
C ASN A 199 0.15 -5.78 -21.85
N LYS A 200 1.13 -6.27 -21.07
CA LYS A 200 1.43 -5.85 -19.70
C LYS A 200 1.58 -4.32 -19.57
N TRP A 201 2.18 -3.66 -20.56
CA TRP A 201 2.38 -2.21 -20.56
C TRP A 201 1.08 -1.44 -20.80
N ALA A 202 0.23 -1.91 -21.71
CA ALA A 202 -1.07 -1.29 -21.97
C ALA A 202 -1.98 -1.41 -20.74
N LEU A 203 -2.00 -2.58 -20.11
CA LEU A 203 -2.74 -2.81 -18.86
C LEU A 203 -2.23 -1.89 -17.74
N LEU A 204 -0.91 -1.74 -17.60
CA LEU A 204 -0.33 -0.84 -16.59
C LEU A 204 -0.73 0.62 -16.80
N ILE A 205 -0.76 1.10 -18.04
CA ILE A 205 -1.22 2.47 -18.36
C ILE A 205 -2.69 2.66 -17.97
N VAL A 206 -3.55 1.70 -18.33
CA VAL A 206 -4.99 1.75 -18.01
C VAL A 206 -5.22 1.76 -16.49
N VAL A 207 -4.55 0.86 -15.77
CA VAL A 207 -4.62 0.79 -14.29
C VAL A 207 -4.11 2.08 -13.66
N THR A 208 -3.02 2.65 -14.17
CA THR A 208 -2.47 3.92 -13.69
C THR A 208 -3.46 5.07 -13.88
N ALA A 209 -4.04 5.19 -15.09
CA ALA A 209 -5.03 6.22 -15.38
C ALA A 209 -6.27 6.09 -14.49
N PHE A 210 -6.76 4.87 -14.31
CA PHE A 210 -7.88 4.57 -13.41
C PHE A 210 -7.56 4.94 -11.95
N THR A 211 -6.36 4.61 -11.47
CA THR A 211 -5.92 4.90 -10.10
C THR A 211 -5.83 6.40 -9.85
N ILE A 212 -5.30 7.17 -10.80
CA ILE A 212 -5.24 8.64 -10.72
C ILE A 212 -6.66 9.24 -10.65
N LEU A 213 -7.58 8.74 -11.49
CA LEU A 213 -8.97 9.19 -11.49
C LEU A 213 -9.63 8.92 -10.13
N MET A 214 -9.48 7.71 -9.59
CA MET A 214 -10.02 7.33 -8.30
C MET A 214 -9.44 8.21 -7.18
N MET A 215 -8.12 8.41 -7.14
CA MET A 215 -7.45 9.25 -6.15
C MET A 215 -7.94 10.71 -6.19
N LYS A 216 -8.10 11.27 -7.40
CA LYS A 216 -8.63 12.62 -7.59
C LYS A 216 -10.08 12.72 -7.09
N GLY A 217 -10.93 11.78 -7.48
CA GLY A 217 -12.31 11.72 -7.02
C GLY A 217 -12.41 11.61 -5.50
N SER A 218 -11.57 10.76 -4.91
CA SER A 218 -11.49 10.54 -3.48
C SER A 218 -11.02 11.78 -2.70
N THR A 219 -10.03 12.51 -3.22
CA THR A 219 -9.56 13.77 -2.62
C THR A 219 -10.67 14.83 -2.64
N VAL A 220 -11.41 14.95 -3.75
CA VAL A 220 -12.55 15.86 -3.87
C VAL A 220 -13.68 15.48 -2.91
N LEU A 221 -13.97 14.19 -2.75
CA LEU A 221 -14.97 13.71 -1.81
C LEU A 221 -14.55 14.00 -0.36
N SER A 222 -13.29 13.71 -0.02
CA SER A 222 -12.72 13.93 1.31
C SER A 222 -12.74 15.40 1.71
N THR A 223 -12.39 16.30 0.79
CA THR A 223 -12.44 17.75 1.04
C THR A 223 -13.86 18.26 1.24
N LYS A 224 -14.83 17.79 0.46
CA LYS A 224 -16.26 18.12 0.65
C LYS A 224 -16.77 17.65 2.02
N ILE A 225 -16.40 16.45 2.43
CA ILE A 225 -16.77 15.89 3.74
C ILE A 225 -16.14 16.71 4.87
N PHE A 226 -14.84 16.97 4.79
CA PHE A 226 -14.10 17.68 5.84
C PHE A 226 -14.53 19.14 6.00
N LYS A 227 -14.98 19.80 4.92
CA LYS A 227 -15.55 21.15 5.00
C LYS A 227 -16.88 21.22 5.76
N LYS A 228 -17.70 20.16 5.70
CA LYS A 228 -19.02 20.10 6.35
C LYS A 228 -18.95 19.64 7.82
N LYS A 229 -17.77 19.24 8.28
CA LYS A 229 -17.59 18.75 9.64
C LYS A 229 -17.46 19.95 10.57
N ASP A 230 -18.38 20.11 11.50
CA ASP A 230 -18.22 21.07 12.59
C ASP A 230 -17.13 20.53 13.52
N ILE A 231 -15.99 21.21 13.52
CA ILE A 231 -14.82 20.97 14.37
C ILE A 231 -14.50 22.31 14.99
#